data_AF-A0A2D5TG08-F1
#
_entry.id   AF-A0A2D5TG08-F1
#
_cell.length_a   1.000
_cell.length_b   1.000
_cell.length_c   1.000
_cell.angle_alpha   90.00
_cell.angle_beta   90.00
_cell.angle_gamma   90.00
#
_symmetry.space_group_name_H-M   'P 1'
#
loop_
_entity.id
_entity.type
_entity.pdbx_description
1 polymer ?
#
loop_
_entity_poly.entity_id
_entity_poly.type
_entity_poly.pdbx_seq_one_letter_code
_entity_poly.pdbx_strand_id
1 'polypeptide(L)'
;ATAWLWEHGIDSITPLAELLDYGTPKTCPIRIGTRLCDAPPHSMQSAETVQSPILLLFFTGELGKITNSTVKLTIGEAIYFTTPEAMFIAQSGAVGAVTVTCNAGAPNGKRLPPQPRRTVPKGAWSRLEHWEHKTYAPASEKSRLAGAGAGLSDND
;
A
#
# COMPACT_ATOMS: atom_id res chain seq x y z
N ALA A 1 -3.64 -2.88 -3.04
CA ALA A 1 -2.28 -2.44 -2.67
C ALA A 1 -1.21 -3.51 -2.92
N THR A 2 -1.19 -4.61 -2.17
CA THR A 2 -0.09 -5.60 -2.26
C THR A 2 0.00 -6.30 -3.61
N ALA A 3 -1.11 -6.78 -4.16
CA ALA A 3 -1.15 -7.42 -5.48
C ALA A 3 -0.60 -6.50 -6.59
N TRP A 4 -0.94 -5.21 -6.57
CA TRP A 4 -0.46 -4.24 -7.57
C TRP A 4 1.06 -4.00 -7.47
N LEU A 5 1.60 -3.90 -6.26
CA LEU A 5 3.05 -3.80 -6.06
C LEU A 5 3.77 -5.07 -6.49
N TRP A 6 3.15 -6.21 -6.22
CA TRP A 6 3.62 -7.53 -6.64
C TRP A 6 3.70 -7.65 -8.15
N GLU A 7 2.67 -7.18 -8.87
CA GLU A 7 2.66 -7.10 -10.32
C GLU A 7 3.82 -6.26 -10.86
N HIS A 8 4.32 -5.28 -10.12
CA HIS A 8 5.48 -4.48 -10.53
C HIS A 8 6.81 -4.98 -9.98
N GLY A 9 6.85 -6.21 -9.45
CA GLY A 9 8.06 -6.83 -8.93
C GLY A 9 8.57 -6.20 -7.64
N ILE A 10 7.69 -5.60 -6.83
CA ILE A 10 8.01 -5.04 -5.51
C ILE A 10 7.40 -5.95 -4.45
N ASP A 11 8.22 -6.45 -3.53
CA ASP A 11 7.72 -7.17 -2.36
C ASP A 11 6.98 -6.18 -1.44
N SER A 12 5.70 -6.44 -1.25
CA SER A 12 4.81 -5.67 -0.39
C SER A 12 4.19 -6.51 0.72
N ILE A 13 4.41 -7.83 0.72
CA ILE A 13 3.88 -8.71 1.76
C ILE A 13 4.74 -8.62 3.02
N THR A 14 6.07 -8.65 2.88
CA THR A 14 6.97 -8.47 4.04
C THR A 14 6.75 -7.12 4.74
N PRO A 15 6.71 -5.97 4.02
CA PRO A 15 6.44 -4.67 4.64
C PRO A 15 5.02 -4.56 5.24
N LEU A 16 4.02 -5.26 4.68
CA LEU A 16 2.68 -5.28 5.27
C LEU A 16 2.66 -6.05 6.60
N ALA A 17 3.29 -7.23 6.63
CA ALA A 17 3.41 -8.00 7.86
C ALA A 17 4.15 -7.21 8.95
N GLU A 18 5.17 -6.43 8.58
CA GLU A 18 5.84 -5.48 9.48
C GLU A 18 4.90 -4.40 9.99
N LEU A 19 4.16 -3.74 9.10
CA LEU A 19 3.26 -2.67 9.51
C LEU A 19 2.21 -3.14 10.53
N LEU A 20 1.69 -4.37 10.38
CA LEU A 20 0.71 -4.93 11.31
C LEU A 20 1.28 -5.07 12.73
N ASP A 21 2.56 -5.45 12.86
CA ASP A 21 3.22 -5.59 14.16
C ASP A 21 3.45 -4.25 14.88
N TYR A 22 3.59 -3.15 14.12
CA TYR A 22 3.81 -1.80 14.67
C TYR A 22 2.50 -1.00 14.91
N GLY A 23 1.36 -1.48 14.42
CA GLY A 23 0.06 -0.80 14.53
C GLY A 23 -0.10 0.37 13.54
N THR A 24 -1.05 1.27 13.81
CA THR A 24 -1.42 2.37 12.89
C THR A 24 -1.06 3.77 13.44
N PRO A 25 0.24 4.13 13.55
CA PRO A 25 0.64 5.47 13.96
C PRO A 25 0.17 6.53 12.93
N LYS A 26 0.27 7.81 13.30
CA LYS A 26 -0.03 8.92 12.35
C LYS A 26 0.85 8.86 11.10
N THR A 27 2.05 8.27 11.20
CA THR A 27 3.00 8.06 10.10
C THR A 27 2.77 6.74 9.33
N CYS A 28 1.63 6.07 9.55
CA CYS A 28 1.27 4.85 8.84
C CYS A 28 1.10 5.14 7.33
N PRO A 29 1.76 4.38 6.44
CA PRO A 29 1.71 4.61 5.00
C PRO A 29 0.31 4.43 4.43
N ILE A 30 -0.53 3.56 5.01
CA ILE A 30 -1.92 3.37 4.57
C ILE A 30 -2.76 4.63 4.84
N ARG A 31 -2.59 5.26 6.00
CA ARG A 31 -3.30 6.51 6.36
C ARG A 31 -2.84 7.70 5.52
N ILE A 32 -1.53 7.79 5.26
CA ILE A 32 -0.97 8.84 4.41
C ILE A 32 -1.48 8.65 2.97
N GLY A 33 -1.39 7.43 2.44
CA GLY A 33 -1.77 7.11 1.08
C GLY A 33 -3.26 7.30 0.80
N THR A 34 -4.14 6.90 1.72
CA THR A 34 -5.59 7.16 1.63
C THR A 34 -5.88 8.65 1.57
N ARG A 35 -5.30 9.44 2.48
CA ARG A 35 -5.43 10.91 2.46
C ARG A 35 -4.98 11.54 1.14
N LEU A 36 -3.88 11.06 0.56
CA LEU A 36 -3.40 11.54 -0.74
C LEU A 36 -4.40 11.29 -1.86
N CYS A 37 -5.09 10.14 -1.86
CA CYS A 37 -6.07 9.81 -2.89
C CYS A 37 -7.43 10.49 -2.67
N ASP A 38 -7.87 10.60 -1.42
CA ASP A 38 -9.15 11.23 -1.06
C ASP A 38 -9.14 12.75 -1.27
N ALA A 39 -7.97 13.38 -1.03
CA ALA A 39 -7.77 14.81 -1.24
C ALA A 39 -6.43 15.04 -1.98
N PRO A 40 -6.41 14.85 -3.32
CA PRO A 40 -5.22 15.05 -4.14
C PRO A 40 -4.60 16.43 -3.91
N PRO A 41 -3.34 16.49 -3.45
CA PRO A 41 -2.70 17.75 -3.13
C PRO A 41 -2.25 18.48 -4.40
N HIS A 42 -2.35 19.81 -4.41
CA HIS A 42 -1.78 20.65 -5.48
C HIS A 42 -0.31 21.03 -5.26
N SER A 43 0.24 20.69 -4.09
CA SER A 43 1.62 21.00 -3.70
C SER A 43 2.33 19.76 -3.15
N MET A 44 3.66 19.83 -3.09
CA MET A 44 4.49 18.76 -2.52
C MET A 44 4.03 18.41 -1.10
N GLN A 45 3.90 17.12 -0.84
CA GLN A 45 3.62 16.56 0.48
C GLN A 45 4.85 15.87 1.03
N SER A 46 5.07 15.96 2.34
CA SER A 46 6.12 15.24 3.05
C SER A 46 5.59 14.59 4.32
N ALA A 47 6.21 13.47 4.70
CA ALA A 47 5.99 12.85 5.99
C ALA A 47 7.30 12.23 6.49
N GLU A 48 7.59 12.40 7.76
CA GLU A 48 8.80 11.89 8.40
C GLU A 48 8.54 10.56 9.11
N THR A 49 9.58 9.73 9.23
CA THR A 49 9.54 8.49 10.01
C THR A 49 8.41 7.56 9.57
N VAL A 50 8.20 7.44 8.26
CA VAL A 50 7.19 6.55 7.68
C VAL A 50 7.73 5.13 7.71
N GLN A 51 7.04 4.25 8.44
CA GLN A 51 7.35 2.82 8.48
C GLN A 51 6.85 2.15 7.21
N SER A 52 7.61 1.18 6.69
CA SER A 52 7.25 0.42 5.49
C SER A 52 6.77 1.32 4.32
N PRO A 53 7.53 2.39 3.98
CA PRO A 53 7.11 3.46 3.06
C PRO A 53 6.86 2.96 1.63
N ILE A 54 7.39 1.79 1.27
CA ILE A 54 7.19 1.15 -0.03
C ILE A 54 5.71 0.91 -0.34
N LEU A 55 4.86 0.77 0.68
CA LEU A 55 3.41 0.64 0.51
C LEU A 55 2.76 1.90 -0.09
N LEU A 56 3.40 3.07 0.03
CA LEU A 56 2.92 4.31 -0.59
C LEU A 56 2.95 4.27 -2.11
N LEU A 57 3.79 3.43 -2.72
CA LEU A 57 3.87 3.32 -4.19
C LEU A 57 2.54 2.92 -4.84
N PHE A 58 1.73 2.11 -4.15
CA PHE A 58 0.39 1.79 -4.62
C PHE A 58 -0.47 3.05 -4.69
N PHE A 59 -0.46 3.84 -3.61
CA PHE A 59 -1.27 5.05 -3.53
C PHE A 59 -0.79 6.13 -4.49
N THR A 60 0.52 6.24 -4.76
CA THR A 60 0.99 7.17 -5.79
C THR A 60 0.62 6.71 -7.20
N GLY A 61 0.50 5.40 -7.43
CA GLY A 61 -0.06 4.83 -8.66
C GLY A 61 -1.54 5.20 -8.83
N GLU A 62 -2.35 5.00 -7.79
CA GLU A 62 -3.77 5.39 -7.82
C GLU A 62 -3.95 6.91 -7.92
N LEU A 63 -3.14 7.69 -7.19
CA LEU A 63 -3.13 9.15 -7.30
C LEU A 63 -2.84 9.59 -8.73
N GLY A 64 -1.86 8.97 -9.40
CA GLY A 64 -1.54 9.26 -10.80
C GLY A 64 -2.72 9.02 -11.74
N LYS A 65 -3.54 7.99 -11.50
CA LYS A 65 -4.79 7.76 -12.25
C LYS A 65 -5.84 8.82 -11.95
N ILE A 66 -6.03 9.18 -10.67
CA ILE A 66 -7.00 10.18 -10.22
C ILE A 66 -6.67 11.56 -10.83
N THR A 67 -5.40 11.95 -10.83
CA THR A 67 -4.95 13.26 -11.33
C THR A 67 -4.56 13.23 -12.81
N ASN A 68 -4.62 12.07 -13.47
CA ASN A 68 -4.14 11.82 -14.82
C ASN A 68 -2.72 12.41 -15.05
N SER A 69 -1.81 12.17 -14.10
CA SER A 69 -0.48 12.76 -14.11
C SER A 69 0.58 11.79 -13.58
N THR A 70 1.85 12.16 -13.75
CA THR A 70 2.96 11.42 -13.15
C THR A 70 3.24 11.92 -11.73
N VAL A 71 3.31 11.00 -10.78
CA VAL A 71 3.65 11.25 -9.39
C VAL A 71 5.07 10.76 -9.12
N LYS A 72 5.92 11.65 -8.61
CA LYS A 72 7.24 11.31 -8.07
C LYS A 72 7.10 11.01 -6.58
N LEU A 73 7.63 9.86 -6.17
CA LEU A 73 7.75 9.47 -4.77
C LEU A 73 9.23 9.29 -4.43
N THR A 74 9.71 10.08 -3.48
CA THR A 74 11.05 9.92 -2.89
C THR A 74 10.90 9.24 -1.53
N ILE A 75 11.65 8.17 -1.31
CA ILE A 75 11.68 7.37 -0.08
C ILE A 75 13.13 7.32 0.39
N GLY A 76 13.52 8.22 1.31
CA GLY A 76 14.94 8.43 1.64
C GLY A 76 15.73 8.77 0.38
N GLU A 77 16.67 7.90 -0.01
CA GLU A 77 17.45 8.03 -1.25
C GLU A 77 16.79 7.39 -2.47
N ALA A 78 15.77 6.55 -2.29
CA ALA A 78 15.09 5.89 -3.39
C ALA A 78 14.13 6.85 -4.10
N ILE A 79 14.10 6.82 -5.43
CA ILE A 79 13.22 7.67 -6.24
C ILE A 79 12.44 6.80 -7.22
N TYR A 80 11.12 6.86 -7.09
CA TYR A 80 10.15 6.19 -7.94
C TYR A 80 9.25 7.20 -8.65
N PHE A 81 8.77 6.82 -9.83
CA PHE A 81 7.75 7.55 -10.55
C PHE A 81 6.60 6.60 -10.88
N THR A 82 5.38 7.03 -10.60
CA THR A 82 4.16 6.31 -10.95
C THR A 82 3.34 7.15 -11.92
N THR A 83 2.94 6.53 -13.01
CA THR A 83 2.05 7.06 -14.05
C THR A 83 0.76 6.23 -14.04
N PRO A 84 -0.31 6.64 -14.74
CA PRO A 84 -1.50 5.81 -14.82
C PRO A 84 -1.24 4.41 -15.40
N GLU A 85 -0.21 4.24 -16.24
CA GLU A 85 0.06 3.00 -16.99
C GLU A 85 1.32 2.23 -16.55
N ALA A 86 2.21 2.85 -15.77
CA ALA A 86 3.52 2.28 -15.48
C ALA A 86 4.17 2.86 -14.21
N MET A 87 5.13 2.10 -13.69
CA MET A 87 6.04 2.54 -12.64
C MET A 87 7.49 2.52 -13.13
N PHE A 88 8.29 3.46 -12.64
CA PHE A 88 9.71 3.63 -12.95
C PHE A 88 10.51 3.77 -11.65
N ILE A 89 11.76 3.32 -11.70
CA ILE A 89 12.75 3.54 -10.64
C ILE A 89 13.93 4.31 -11.23
N ALA A 90 14.21 5.49 -10.68
CA ALA A 90 15.36 6.29 -11.06
C ALA A 90 16.55 6.04 -10.14
N GLN A 91 16.28 5.79 -8.86
CA GLN A 91 17.30 5.52 -7.86
C GLN A 91 16.78 4.49 -6.84
N SER A 92 17.59 3.48 -6.54
CA SER A 92 17.33 2.54 -5.44
C SER A 92 17.96 3.07 -4.14
N GLY A 93 17.34 2.80 -3.00
CA GLY A 93 17.80 3.28 -1.69
C GLY A 93 17.43 2.32 -0.56
N ALA A 94 18.03 2.55 0.62
CA ALA A 94 17.99 1.65 1.78
C ALA A 94 16.65 1.62 2.54
N VAL A 95 16.52 0.61 3.41
CA VAL A 95 15.29 0.16 4.07
C VAL A 95 15.23 0.65 5.52
N GLY A 96 14.06 1.16 5.94
CA GLY A 96 13.80 1.60 7.32
C GLY A 96 12.72 2.67 7.39
N ALA A 97 12.49 3.21 8.59
CA ALA A 97 11.67 4.39 8.76
C ALA A 97 12.38 5.60 8.16
N VAL A 98 11.79 6.21 7.14
CA VAL A 98 12.43 7.29 6.40
C VAL A 98 11.45 8.42 6.10
N THR A 99 12.00 9.58 5.77
CA THR A 99 11.23 10.68 5.23
C THR A 99 10.80 10.35 3.81
N VAL A 100 9.53 10.61 3.52
CA VAL A 100 8.94 10.48 2.19
C VAL A 100 8.52 11.84 1.67
N THR A 101 8.70 12.07 0.37
CA THR A 101 8.15 13.24 -0.33
C THR A 101 7.41 12.80 -1.58
N CYS A 102 6.25 13.42 -1.81
CA CYS A 102 5.38 13.14 -2.93
C CYS A 102 5.07 14.45 -3.67
N ASN A 103 5.30 14.48 -4.98
CA ASN A 103 5.05 15.65 -5.81
C ASN A 103 4.83 15.26 -7.27
N ALA A 104 4.25 16.16 -8.08
CA ALA A 104 4.19 15.98 -9.52
C ALA A 104 5.60 16.08 -10.14
N GLY A 105 5.88 15.30 -11.18
CA GLY A 105 7.15 15.35 -11.90
C GLY A 105 7.10 14.55 -13.21
N ALA A 106 8.08 14.73 -14.09
CA ALA A 106 8.17 13.94 -15.32
C ALA A 106 8.73 12.54 -15.04
N PRO A 107 8.24 11.48 -15.71
CA PRO A 107 8.74 10.12 -15.49
C PRO A 107 10.22 10.03 -15.88
N ASN A 108 11.02 9.38 -15.02
CA ASN A 108 12.45 9.17 -15.23
C ASN A 108 12.85 7.80 -14.67
N GLY A 109 13.94 7.23 -15.19
CA GLY A 109 14.52 5.99 -14.73
C GLY A 109 14.08 4.78 -15.54
N LYS A 110 14.38 3.60 -15.00
CA LYS A 110 14.06 2.33 -15.63
C LYS A 110 12.61 1.96 -15.34
N ARG A 111 11.83 1.65 -16.38
CA ARG A 111 10.48 1.08 -16.22
C ARG A 111 10.56 -0.27 -15.51
N LEU A 112 9.77 -0.44 -14.47
CA LEU A 112 9.64 -1.71 -13.77
C LEU A 112 8.73 -2.64 -14.59
N PRO A 113 9.23 -3.82 -15.03
CA PRO A 113 8.44 -4.74 -15.82
C PRO A 113 7.41 -5.45 -14.95
N PRO A 114 6.24 -5.82 -15.51
CA PRO A 114 5.30 -6.68 -14.82
C PRO A 114 5.93 -8.03 -14.45
N GLN A 115 5.75 -8.50 -13.21
CA GLN A 115 6.26 -9.79 -12.72
C GLN A 115 5.13 -10.60 -12.05
N PRO A 116 4.39 -11.41 -12.82
CA PRO A 116 3.20 -12.12 -12.32
C PRO A 116 3.51 -13.33 -11.42
N ARG A 117 4.77 -13.75 -11.28
CA ARG A 117 5.14 -14.95 -10.50
C ARG A 117 6.25 -14.65 -9.49
N ARG A 118 5.92 -14.70 -8.19
CA ARG A 118 6.88 -14.73 -7.09
C ARG A 118 6.35 -15.59 -5.94
N THR A 119 7.27 -16.06 -5.11
CA THR A 119 6.99 -16.85 -3.91
C THR A 119 7.02 -15.93 -2.70
N VAL A 120 6.02 -16.02 -1.83
CA VAL A 120 5.98 -15.26 -0.58
C VAL A 120 7.08 -15.75 0.36
N PRO A 121 7.89 -14.86 0.97
CA PRO A 121 8.84 -15.27 2.00
C PRO A 121 8.13 -15.97 3.17
N LYS A 122 8.58 -17.17 3.55
CA LYS A 122 7.95 -17.99 4.60
C LYS A 122 7.76 -17.21 5.92
N GLY A 123 8.73 -16.38 6.30
CA GLY A 123 8.65 -15.58 7.52
C GLY A 123 7.55 -14.51 7.49
N ALA A 124 7.27 -13.92 6.32
CA ALA A 124 6.17 -12.98 6.17
C ALA A 124 4.81 -13.71 6.27
N TRP A 125 4.73 -14.93 5.73
CA TRP A 125 3.53 -15.76 5.82
C TRP A 125 3.18 -16.11 7.27
N SER A 126 4.15 -16.60 8.05
CA SER A 126 3.92 -16.94 9.47
C SER A 126 3.47 -15.74 10.32
N ARG A 127 3.93 -14.53 10.00
CA ARG A 127 3.47 -13.30 10.67
C ARG A 127 2.03 -12.96 10.29
N LEU A 128 1.66 -13.12 9.02
CA LEU A 128 0.28 -12.90 8.59
C LEU A 128 -0.69 -13.92 9.21
N GLU A 129 -0.31 -15.19 9.31
CA GLU A 129 -1.10 -16.23 10.01
C GLU A 129 -1.38 -15.83 11.47
N HIS A 130 -0.42 -15.22 12.16
CA HIS A 130 -0.64 -14.70 13.52
C HIS A 130 -1.76 -13.64 13.59
N TRP A 131 -1.86 -12.78 12.57
CA TRP A 131 -2.89 -11.73 12.51
C TRP A 131 -4.24 -12.23 12.00
N GLU A 132 -4.25 -13.28 11.18
CA GLU A 132 -5.48 -13.95 10.73
C GLU A 132 -6.33 -14.39 11.94
N HIS A 133 -5.71 -15.03 12.93
CA HIS A 133 -6.40 -15.47 14.14
C HIS A 133 -7.02 -14.34 14.99
N LYS A 134 -6.61 -13.09 14.79
CA LYS A 134 -7.16 -11.91 15.48
C LYS A 134 -8.30 -11.23 14.72
N THR A 135 -8.41 -11.49 13.42
CA THR A 135 -9.45 -10.92 12.54
C THR A 135 -10.54 -11.93 12.20
N TYR A 136 -10.27 -13.22 12.43
CA TYR A 136 -11.26 -14.28 12.34
C TYR A 136 -12.26 -14.18 13.52
N ALA A 137 -13.45 -13.64 13.25
CA ALA A 137 -14.60 -13.89 14.10
C ALA A 137 -15.06 -15.33 13.85
N PRO A 138 -15.01 -16.24 14.84
CA PRO A 138 -15.53 -17.58 14.66
C PRO A 138 -16.99 -17.48 14.24
N ALA A 139 -17.39 -18.23 13.21
CA ALA A 139 -18.78 -18.49 12.89
C ALA A 139 -19.40 -19.32 14.02
N SER A 140 -19.51 -18.73 15.22
CA SER A 140 -20.22 -19.30 16.34
C SER A 140 -21.71 -19.20 16.06
N GLU A 141 -22.47 -20.19 16.52
CA GLU A 141 -23.93 -20.22 16.38
C GLU A 141 -24.61 -18.97 16.94
N LYS A 142 -23.95 -18.29 17.89
CA LYS A 142 -24.34 -17.00 18.45
C LYS A 142 -24.25 -15.83 17.44
N SER A 143 -23.29 -15.86 16.50
CA SER A 143 -23.20 -14.90 15.39
C SER A 143 -24.26 -15.15 14.32
N ARG A 144 -24.61 -16.43 14.09
CA ARG A 144 -25.71 -16.83 13.19
C ARG A 144 -27.08 -16.42 13.72
N LEU A 145 -27.29 -16.52 15.04
CA LEU A 145 -28.50 -16.07 15.73
C LEU A 145 -28.61 -14.54 15.81
N ALA A 146 -27.49 -13.80 15.78
CA ALA A 146 -27.47 -12.33 15.86
C ALA A 146 -27.77 -11.62 14.53
N GLY A 147 -28.13 -12.35 13.47
CA GLY A 147 -28.78 -11.76 12.29
C GLY A 147 -27.86 -11.16 11.21
N ALA A 148 -26.58 -11.50 11.16
CA ALA A 148 -25.68 -11.05 10.08
C ALA A 148 -25.87 -11.83 8.75
N GLY A 149 -27.11 -12.13 8.37
CA GLY A 149 -27.39 -12.92 7.15
C GLY A 149 -28.86 -13.26 6.85
N ALA A 150 -29.84 -12.61 7.48
CA ALA A 150 -31.24 -12.79 7.12
C ALA A 150 -31.70 -11.66 6.18
N GLY A 151 -31.13 -11.62 4.97
CA GLY A 151 -31.67 -10.83 3.86
C GLY A 151 -32.94 -11.48 3.30
N LEU A 152 -34.02 -11.48 4.07
CA LEU A 152 -35.36 -11.90 3.64
C LEU A 152 -36.38 -10.92 4.21
N SER A 153 -36.60 -9.81 3.49
CA SER A 153 -37.57 -8.72 3.73
C SER A 153 -36.84 -7.42 3.34
N ASP A 154 -36.89 -6.97 2.09
CA ASP A 154 -37.96 -6.07 1.68
C ASP A 154 -37.96 -5.94 0.14
N ASN A 155 -39.03 -6.42 -0.49
CA ASN A 155 -39.41 -6.12 -1.87
C ASN A 155 -40.94 -5.95 -1.81
N ASP A 156 -41.37 -4.78 -1.33
CA ASP A 156 -42.70 -4.24 -1.62
C ASP A 156 -42.58 -3.15 -2.72
#